data_AF-A0A521UXI1-F1
#
_entry.id   AF-A0A521UXI1-F1
#
_cell.length_a   1.000
_cell.length_b   1.000
_cell.length_c   1.000
_cell.angle_alpha   90.00
_cell.angle_beta   90.00
_cell.angle_gamma   90.00
#
_symmetry.space_group_name_H-M   'P 1'
#
loop_
_entity.id
_entity.type
_entity.pdbx_description
1 polymer ?
#
loop_
_entity_poly.entity_id
_entity_poly.type
_entity_poly.pdbx_seq_one_letter_code
_entity_poly.pdbx_strand_id
1 'polypeptide(L)'
;MRQGELLGLKWQDVDLAAGVVQVRRSLGRVAHQGFVEREPKSARSRRSISLAPPAVDALKRHRLRQHENRLQAGSEWENADRGLLSRKG
;
A
#
# COMPACT_ATOMS: atom_id res chain seq x y z
N MET A 1 -10.41 -7.49 5.41
CA MET A 1 -9.80 -7.06 4.13
C MET A 1 -9.19 -8.29 3.45
N ARG A 2 -9.28 -8.43 2.13
CA ARG A 2 -8.70 -9.57 1.39
C ARG A 2 -7.20 -9.35 1.16
N GLN A 3 -6.43 -10.42 1.05
CA GLN A 3 -4.97 -10.33 0.87
C GLN A 3 -4.59 -9.50 -0.36
N GLY A 4 -5.24 -9.72 -1.51
CA GLY A 4 -4.98 -8.93 -2.72
C GLY A 4 -5.25 -7.43 -2.54
N GLU A 5 -6.26 -7.05 -1.75
CA GLU A 5 -6.53 -5.64 -1.44
C GLU A 5 -5.38 -5.04 -0.62
N LEU A 6 -4.88 -5.76 0.40
CA LEU A 6 -3.73 -5.32 1.19
C LEU A 6 -2.46 -5.17 0.34
N LEU A 7 -2.21 -6.13 -0.56
CA LEU A 7 -1.06 -6.12 -1.45
C LEU A 7 -1.10 -4.96 -2.47
N GLY A 8 -2.30 -4.47 -2.81
CA GLY A 8 -2.50 -3.35 -3.73
C GLY A 8 -2.52 -1.96 -3.08
N LEU A 9 -2.43 -1.87 -1.75
CA LEU A 9 -2.48 -0.58 -1.06
C LEU A 9 -1.22 0.25 -1.33
N LYS A 10 -1.42 1.54 -1.60
CA LYS A 10 -0.37 2.54 -1.72
C LYS A 10 -0.51 3.63 -0.67
N TRP A 11 0.54 4.41 -0.44
CA TRP A 11 0.51 5.49 0.57
C TRP A 11 -0.56 6.54 0.32
N GLN A 12 -0.86 6.84 -0.95
CA GLN A 12 -1.95 7.75 -1.34
C GLN A 12 -3.35 7.26 -0.94
N ASP A 13 -3.50 5.98 -0.60
CA ASP A 13 -4.76 5.40 -0.18
C ASP A 13 -4.94 5.42 1.36
N VAL A 14 -3.92 5.89 2.10
CA VAL A 14 -3.87 5.86 3.57
C VAL A 14 -3.90 7.28 4.13
N ASP A 15 -4.95 7.60 4.88
CA ASP A 15 -5.03 8.80 5.71
C ASP A 15 -4.71 8.43 7.16
N LEU A 16 -3.48 8.68 7.59
CA LEU A 16 -3.02 8.39 8.96
C LEU A 16 -3.55 9.40 9.98
N ALA A 17 -4.01 10.58 9.56
CA ALA A 17 -4.58 11.58 10.45
C ALA A 17 -6.05 11.23 10.77
N ALA A 18 -6.81 10.86 9.74
CA ALA A 18 -8.18 10.37 9.90
C ALA A 18 -8.25 8.91 10.38
N GLY A 19 -7.13 8.16 10.34
CA GLY A 19 -7.10 6.75 10.70
C GLY A 19 -7.90 5.90 9.73
N VAL A 20 -7.76 6.13 8.43
CA VAL A 20 -8.59 5.53 7.39
C VAL A 20 -7.75 5.01 6.23
N VAL A 21 -8.16 3.87 5.66
CA VAL A 21 -7.63 3.34 4.40
C VAL A 21 -8.74 3.21 3.37
N GLN A 22 -8.46 3.65 2.16
CA GLN A 22 -9.37 3.54 1.03
C GLN A 22 -8.97 2.36 0.15
N VAL A 23 -9.83 1.35 0.05
CA VAL A 23 -9.55 0.20 -0.82
C VAL A 23 -9.89 0.59 -2.26
N ARG A 24 -8.88 1.03 -3.01
CA ARG A 24 -9.05 1.49 -4.40
C ARG A 24 -8.63 0.48 -5.47
N ARG A 25 -7.85 -0.53 -5.10
CA ARG A 25 -7.31 -1.54 -6.02
C ARG A 25 -7.00 -2.84 -5.27
N SER A 26 -6.79 -3.91 -6.03
CA SER A 26 -6.34 -5.20 -5.49
C SER A 26 -5.27 -5.79 -6.40
N LEU A 27 -4.26 -6.42 -5.82
CA LEU A 27 -3.25 -7.16 -6.56
C LEU A 27 -3.70 -8.62 -6.68
N GLY A 28 -3.80 -9.12 -7.90
CA GLY A 28 -4.10 -10.53 -8.19
C GLY A 28 -2.97 -11.17 -8.98
N ARG A 29 -2.72 -12.47 -8.78
CA ARG A 29 -1.78 -13.21 -9.61
C ARG A 29 -2.50 -13.71 -10.87
N VAL A 30 -1.92 -13.43 -12.03
CA VAL A 30 -2.38 -13.94 -13.33
C VAL A 30 -1.31 -14.86 -13.89
N ALA A 31 -1.72 -16.06 -14.33
CA ALA A 31 -0.80 -17.01 -14.95
C ALA A 31 -0.09 -16.34 -16.14
N HIS A 32 1.23 -16.53 -16.23
CA HIS A 32 2.09 -15.96 -17.28
C HIS A 32 2.23 -14.42 -17.31
N GLN A 33 1.54 -13.67 -16.43
CA GLN A 33 1.64 -12.21 -16.34
C GLN A 33 2.13 -11.71 -14.98
N GLY A 34 2.27 -12.59 -13.99
CA GLY A 34 2.76 -12.21 -12.66
C GLY A 34 1.67 -11.53 -11.82
N PHE A 35 2.05 -10.52 -11.02
CA PHE A 35 1.12 -9.76 -10.21
C PHE A 35 0.53 -8.60 -11.03
N VAL A 36 -0.80 -8.58 -11.15
CA VAL A 36 -1.53 -7.59 -11.92
C VAL A 36 -2.45 -6.79 -10.98
N GLU A 37 -2.37 -5.47 -11.07
CA GLU A 37 -3.34 -4.59 -10.40
C GLU A 37 -4.71 -4.72 -11.08
N ARG A 38 -5.74 -4.94 -10.27
CA ARG A 38 -7.12 -4.98 -10.71
C ARG A 38 -7.89 -3.87 -10.03
N GLU A 39 -8.55 -3.06 -10.84
CA GLU A 39 -9.56 -2.14 -10.33
C GLU A 39 -10.72 -2.93 -9.70
N PRO A 40 -11.33 -2.39 -8.63
CA PRO A 40 -12.50 -3.00 -8.04
C PRO A 40 -13.62 -3.07 -9.07
N LYS A 41 -14.16 -4.28 -9.30
CA LYS A 41 -15.20 -4.57 -10.30
C LYS A 41 -16.48 -3.74 -10.19
N SER A 42 -16.66 -2.93 -9.14
CA SER A 42 -17.78 -1.99 -8.99
C SER A 42 -17.49 -0.89 -7.97
N ALA A 43 -18.26 0.20 -8.02
CA ALA A 43 -18.24 1.28 -7.02
C ALA A 43 -18.43 0.76 -5.57
N ARG A 44 -19.18 -0.34 -5.41
CA ARG A 44 -19.44 -1.00 -4.11
C ARG A 44 -18.20 -1.63 -3.48
N SER A 45 -17.17 -1.89 -4.28
CA SER A 45 -15.89 -2.46 -3.79
C SER A 45 -14.88 -1.38 -3.38
N ARG A 46 -15.15 -0.09 -3.67
CA ARG A 46 -14.42 1.03 -3.09
C ARG A 46 -15.00 1.34 -1.72
N ARG A 47 -14.32 0.88 -0.67
CA ARG A 47 -14.75 1.11 0.71
C ARG A 47 -13.66 1.77 1.55
N SER A 48 -14.10 2.61 2.47
CA SER A 48 -13.29 3.16 3.54
C SER A 48 -13.22 2.17 4.70
N ILE A 49 -12.03 1.92 5.22
CA ILE A 49 -11.81 1.05 6.38
C ILE A 49 -11.13 1.88 7.46
N SER A 50 -11.76 1.99 8.63
CA SER A 50 -11.14 2.61 9.80
C SER A 50 -10.01 1.73 10.34
N LEU A 51 -8.90 2.38 10.66
CA LEU A 51 -7.73 1.78 11.28
C LEU A 51 -7.82 1.92 12.80
N ALA A 52 -7.55 0.83 13.51
CA ALA A 52 -7.34 0.91 14.94
C ALA A 52 -6.05 1.70 15.24
N PRO A 53 -5.94 2.40 16.39
CA PRO A 53 -4.76 3.19 16.74
C PRO A 53 -3.42 2.42 16.62
N PRO A 54 -3.32 1.14 17.05
CA PRO A 54 -2.09 0.37 16.87
C PRO A 54 -1.70 0.17 15.40
N ALA A 55 -2.67 0.08 14.49
CA ALA A 55 -2.43 -0.05 13.06
C ALA A 55 -1.93 1.28 12.46
N VAL A 56 -2.49 2.41 12.90
CA VAL A 56 -1.98 3.74 12.51
C VAL A 56 -0.53 3.90 12.95
N ASP A 57 -0.20 3.53 14.19
CA ASP A 57 1.16 3.64 14.70
C ASP A 57 2.13 2.70 13.97
N ALA A 58 1.70 1.48 13.66
CA ALA A 58 2.48 0.55 12.87
C ALA A 58 2.78 1.11 11.47
N LEU A 59 1.79 1.72 10.81
CA LEU A 59 1.95 2.34 9.49
C LEU A 59 2.84 3.58 9.56
N LYS A 60 2.74 4.44 10.59
CA LYS A 60 3.66 5.58 10.79
C LYS A 60 5.11 5.13 10.90
N ARG A 61 5.40 4.14 11.76
CA ARG A 61 6.74 3.56 11.89
C ARG A 61 7.24 2.94 10.59
N HIS A 62 6.34 2.31 9.84
CA HIS A 62 6.67 1.72 8.56
C HIS A 62 7.02 2.75 7.50
N ARG A 63 6.27 3.85 7.43
CA ARG A 63 6.57 4.98 6.54
C ARG A 63 7.95 5.55 6.84
N LEU A 64 8.25 5.79 8.11
CA LEU A 64 9.55 6.31 8.52
C LEU A 64 10.70 5.40 8.04
N ARG A 65 10.62 4.08 8.30
CA ARG A 65 11.63 3.12 7.81
C ARG A 65 11.78 3.11 6.29
N GLN A 66 10.68 3.24 5.55
CA GLN A 66 10.77 3.33 4.08
C GLN A 66 11.47 4.60 3.61
N HIS A 67 11.22 5.74 4.28
CA HIS A 67 11.92 6.99 4.01
C HIS A 67 13.41 6.89 4.36
N GLU A 68 13.76 6.30 5.50
CA GLU A 68 15.17 6.06 5.89
C GLU A 68 15.88 5.16 4.89
N ASN A 69 15.25 4.06 4.48
CA ASN A 69 15.79 3.16 3.47
C ASN A 69 15.98 3.87 2.12
N ARG A 70 15.06 4.76 1.75
CA ARG A 70 15.17 5.57 0.53
C ARG A 70 16.35 6.53 0.60
N LEU A 71 16.56 7.20 1.74
CA LEU A 71 17.71 8.09 1.94
C LEU A 71 19.03 7.32 1.88
N GLN A 72 19.08 6.10 2.43
CA GLN A 72 20.27 5.26 2.42
C GLN A 72 20.60 4.65 1.04
N ALA A 73 19.62 4.46 0.16
CA ALA A 73 19.82 3.80 -1.13
C ALA A 73 20.37 4.72 -2.24
N GLY A 74 20.55 6.02 -1.98
CA GLY A 74 21.12 6.96 -2.93
C GLY A 74 20.25 7.24 -4.18
N SER A 75 20.86 7.82 -5.22
CA SER A 75 20.22 8.29 -6.45
C SER A 75 19.74 7.19 -7.41
N GLU A 76 20.01 5.92 -7.14
CA GLU A 76 19.53 4.77 -7.93
C GLU A 76 18.10 4.36 -7.57
N TRP A 77 17.48 5.02 -6.59
CA TRP A 77 16.10 4.71 -6.21
C TRP A 77 15.12 5.28 -7.23
N GLU A 78 14.73 4.46 -8.21
CA GLU A 78 13.60 4.76 -9.10
C GLU A 78 12.39 5.19 -8.27
N ASN A 79 11.84 6.36 -8.61
CA ASN A 79 10.60 6.96 -8.10
C ASN A 79 9.35 6.13 -8.45
N ALA A 80 9.44 4.80 -8.43
CA ALA A 80 8.31 3.93 -8.55
C ALA A 80 7.56 3.97 -7.22
N ASP A 81 6.32 4.44 -7.28
CA ASP A 81 5.23 4.36 -6.32
C ASP A 81 5.01 2.91 -5.82
N ARG A 82 5.99 2.35 -5.11
CA ARG A 82 5.94 1.01 -4.54
C ARG A 82 5.01 1.08 -3.34
N GLY A 83 3.96 0.26 -3.38
CA GLY A 83 2.92 0.22 -2.35
C GLY A 83 3.44 -0.05 -0.93
N LEU A 84 2.51 -0.15 0.03
CA LEU A 84 2.83 -0.29 1.46
C LEU A 84 3.79 -1.44 1.79
N LEU A 85 3.98 -2.42 0.88
CA LEU A 85 4.79 -3.61 1.09
C LEU A 85 6.18 -3.59 0.43
N SER A 86 6.62 -2.45 -0.10
CA SER A 86 8.00 -2.31 -0.60
C SER A 86 9.01 -2.68 0.50
N ARG A 87 9.80 -3.74 0.27
CA ARG A 87 10.94 -4.12 1.11
C ARG A 87 12.23 -3.67 0.44
N LYS A 88 13.24 -3.35 1.25
CA LYS A 88 14.64 -3.21 0.81
C LYS A 88 15.06 -4.57 0.22
N GLY A 89 15.55 -4.56 -1.02
CA GLY A 89 16.15 -5.74 -1.66
C GLY A 89 17.48 -6.06 -1.01
#